data_AF-A0A6A9QRW1-F1
#
_entry.id   AF-A0A6A9QRW1-F1
#
_cell.length_a   1.000
_cell.length_b   1.000
_cell.length_c   1.000
_cell.angle_alpha   90.00
_cell.angle_beta   90.00
_cell.angle_gamma   90.00
#
_symmetry.space_group_name_H-M   'P 1'
#
loop_
_entity.id
_entity.type
_entity.pdbx_description
1 polymer ?
#
loop_
_entity_poly.entity_id
_entity_poly.type
_entity_poly.pdbx_seq_one_letter_code
_entity_poly.pdbx_strand_id
1 'polypeptide(L)'
;MNDSSTHSKADGNLPSEVELIGFYNDYIKKVSKETCKEYTNYLRKPLNVNNKSSILAWKKYYKWKGDLEKWKAIKTKKSGVDLKVPSVDQVKEWLTKVKGTKVELLFKLSVESGVRFTEAIKLLNEYSAENDICENNICTSTLNWSRGSKRVFYVFHTTKLERQSITYNYAKKILHEININPKYIRKFVATQMLSLDIPSQVVDFIEGRTPDSILSRHYLDLLTLAKKYYPIYVNWIKTAL
;
A
#
# COMPACT_ATOMS: atom_id res chain seq x y z
N MET A 1 46.23 -17.40 11.69
CA MET A 1 45.44 -16.93 12.86
C MET A 1 44.01 -16.79 12.38
N ASN A 2 43.20 -17.81 12.64
CA ASN A 2 41.88 -17.98 12.04
C ASN A 2 40.79 -17.29 12.86
N ASP A 3 39.88 -16.69 12.09
CA ASP A 3 38.47 -16.41 12.33
C ASP A 3 37.88 -16.65 13.73
N SER A 4 37.33 -15.57 14.28
CA SER A 4 36.25 -15.64 15.28
C SER A 4 35.04 -14.84 14.77
N SER A 5 34.31 -15.42 13.82
CA SER A 5 32.96 -14.98 13.52
C SER A 5 32.02 -15.46 14.63
N THR A 6 31.44 -14.51 15.36
CA THR A 6 30.50 -14.75 16.46
C THR A 6 29.19 -15.32 15.94
N HIS A 7 29.00 -16.63 16.10
CA HIS A 7 27.70 -17.29 15.99
C HIS A 7 26.79 -16.88 17.16
N SER A 8 25.70 -16.16 16.89
CA SER A 8 24.62 -16.00 17.88
C SER A 8 23.70 -17.22 17.82
N LYS A 9 23.84 -18.11 18.81
CA LYS A 9 22.92 -19.21 19.11
C LYS A 9 21.52 -18.66 19.41
N ALA A 10 20.52 -19.13 18.68
CA ALA A 10 19.11 -19.02 19.05
C ALA A 10 18.42 -20.35 18.74
N ASP A 11 18.85 -21.41 19.42
CA ASP A 11 18.07 -22.64 19.55
C ASP A 11 16.93 -22.36 20.53
N GLY A 12 15.82 -21.85 20.01
CA GLY A 12 14.54 -21.83 20.69
C GLY A 12 13.68 -22.94 20.13
N ASN A 13 13.16 -23.83 20.99
CA ASN A 13 12.15 -24.82 20.60
C ASN A 13 11.10 -24.17 19.70
N LEU A 14 10.91 -24.75 18.52
CA LEU A 14 9.86 -24.32 17.60
C LEU A 14 8.50 -24.41 18.31
N PRO A 15 7.54 -23.54 17.98
CA PRO A 15 6.20 -23.64 18.52
C PRO A 15 5.60 -25.01 18.18
N SER A 16 4.90 -25.62 19.14
CA SER A 16 4.18 -26.86 18.90
C SER A 16 3.00 -26.64 17.95
N GLU A 17 2.46 -27.70 17.35
CA GLU A 17 1.25 -27.58 16.51
C GLU A 17 0.06 -26.98 17.26
N VAL A 18 -0.09 -27.34 18.54
CA VAL A 18 -1.14 -26.78 19.41
C VAL A 18 -0.96 -25.28 19.57
N GLU A 19 0.28 -24.82 19.78
CA GLU A 19 0.60 -23.40 19.89
C GLU A 19 0.39 -22.66 18.56
N LEU A 20 0.74 -23.26 17.42
CA LEU A 20 0.52 -22.67 16.10
C LEU A 20 -0.97 -22.52 15.80
N ILE A 21 -1.79 -23.53 16.10
CA ILE A 21 -3.25 -23.48 15.95
C ILE A 21 -3.85 -22.44 16.90
N GLY A 22 -3.42 -22.41 18.16
CA GLY A 22 -3.85 -21.42 19.14
C GLY A 22 -3.55 -19.99 18.70
N PHE A 23 -2.31 -19.75 18.25
CA PHE A 23 -1.89 -18.46 17.70
C PHE A 23 -2.72 -18.08 16.47
N TYR A 24 -2.91 -19.02 15.54
CA TYR A 24 -3.67 -18.79 14.32
C TYR A 24 -5.12 -18.39 14.61
N ASN A 25 -5.79 -19.11 15.51
CA ASN A 25 -7.19 -18.89 15.86
C ASN A 25 -7.42 -17.55 16.58
N ASP A 26 -6.44 -17.08 17.37
CA ASP A 26 -6.50 -15.73 17.96
C ASP A 26 -6.20 -14.64 16.92
N TYR A 27 -5.16 -14.82 16.11
CA TYR A 27 -4.71 -13.77 15.20
C TYR A 27 -5.58 -13.60 13.95
N ILE A 28 -6.27 -14.64 13.48
CA ILE A 28 -7.19 -14.52 12.34
C ILE A 28 -8.37 -13.56 12.63
N LYS A 29 -8.70 -13.33 13.90
CA LYS A 29 -9.70 -12.33 14.32
C LYS A 29 -9.19 -10.89 14.15
N LYS A 30 -7.87 -10.70 14.01
CA LYS A 30 -7.18 -9.40 14.03
C LYS A 30 -6.53 -9.03 12.71
N VAL A 31 -6.19 -10.01 11.86
CA VAL A 31 -5.50 -9.82 10.58
C VAL A 31 -6.10 -10.72 9.50
N SER A 32 -5.76 -10.48 8.22
CA SER A 32 -6.24 -11.33 7.12
C SER A 32 -5.76 -12.77 7.26
N LYS A 33 -6.52 -13.70 6.68
CA LYS A 33 -6.19 -15.14 6.64
C LYS A 33 -4.80 -15.39 6.05
N GLU A 34 -4.44 -14.70 4.99
CA GLU A 34 -3.15 -14.81 4.30
C GLU A 34 -2.02 -14.33 5.21
N THR A 35 -2.21 -13.20 5.88
CA THR A 35 -1.23 -12.67 6.84
C THR A 35 -1.02 -13.64 8.01
N CYS A 36 -2.10 -14.25 8.51
CA CYS A 36 -2.03 -15.23 9.59
C CYS A 36 -1.25 -16.48 9.13
N LYS A 37 -1.54 -16.98 7.93
CA LYS A 37 -0.81 -18.09 7.29
C LYS A 37 0.68 -17.79 7.13
N GLU A 38 1.02 -16.57 6.68
CA GLU A 38 2.42 -16.16 6.56
C GLU A 38 3.13 -16.20 7.92
N TYR A 39 2.52 -15.67 8.97
CA TYR A 39 3.10 -15.73 10.32
C TYR A 39 3.31 -17.16 10.78
N THR A 40 2.31 -18.03 10.64
CA THR A 40 2.46 -19.45 11.03
C THR A 40 3.57 -20.13 10.23
N ASN A 41 3.73 -19.82 8.94
CA ASN A 41 4.79 -20.38 8.12
C ASN A 41 6.19 -19.94 8.58
N TYR A 42 6.34 -18.69 9.05
CA TYR A 42 7.58 -18.21 9.65
C TYR A 42 7.86 -18.81 11.03
N LEU A 43 6.81 -19.12 11.81
CA LEU A 43 6.93 -19.74 13.13
C LEU A 43 7.31 -21.22 13.05
N ARG A 44 7.04 -21.90 11.93
CA ARG A 44 7.53 -23.26 11.64
C ARG A 44 9.03 -23.34 11.40
N LYS A 45 9.74 -22.21 11.36
CA LYS A 45 11.17 -22.11 11.11
C LYS A 45 11.83 -21.34 12.25
N PRO A 46 13.11 -21.61 12.57
CA PRO A 46 13.85 -20.83 13.55
C PRO A 46 13.81 -19.33 13.21
N LEU A 47 13.86 -18.49 14.25
CA LEU A 47 13.89 -17.03 14.09
C LEU A 47 15.06 -16.62 13.18
N ASN A 48 14.72 -16.04 12.03
CA ASN A 48 15.69 -15.43 11.13
C ASN A 48 15.76 -13.93 11.41
N VAL A 49 16.77 -13.50 12.17
CA VAL A 49 17.02 -12.09 12.52
C VAL A 49 17.35 -11.20 11.32
N ASN A 50 17.68 -11.77 10.17
CA ASN A 50 17.90 -11.04 8.93
C ASN A 50 16.62 -10.85 8.12
N ASN A 51 15.56 -11.59 8.41
CA ASN A 51 14.27 -11.49 7.76
C ASN A 51 13.26 -10.74 8.64
N LYS A 52 12.83 -9.55 8.19
CA LYS A 52 11.87 -8.72 8.92
C LYS A 52 10.53 -9.41 9.19
N SER A 53 10.03 -10.21 8.26
CA SER A 53 8.78 -10.95 8.43
C SER A 53 8.90 -12.07 9.46
N SER A 54 10.04 -12.75 9.50
CA SER A 54 10.35 -13.72 10.57
C SER A 54 10.39 -13.03 11.93
N ILE A 55 11.11 -11.90 12.05
CA ILE A 55 11.14 -11.08 13.29
C ILE A 55 9.72 -10.70 13.75
N LEU A 56 8.88 -10.22 12.83
CA LEU A 56 7.52 -9.79 13.17
C LEU A 56 6.64 -10.95 13.62
N ALA A 57 6.72 -12.11 12.94
CA ALA A 57 5.97 -13.31 13.32
C ALA A 57 6.35 -13.77 14.73
N TRP A 58 7.65 -13.91 15.00
CA TRP A 58 8.16 -14.33 16.30
C TRP A 58 7.86 -13.32 17.42
N LYS A 59 7.96 -12.01 17.17
CA LYS A 59 7.51 -11.00 18.16
C LYS A 59 6.02 -11.14 18.46
N LYS A 60 5.18 -11.31 17.44
CA LYS A 60 3.73 -11.46 17.65
C LYS A 60 3.42 -12.72 18.46
N TYR A 61 4.08 -13.82 18.14
CA TYR A 61 3.94 -15.08 18.87
C TYR A 61 4.38 -14.96 20.34
N TYR A 62 5.57 -14.40 20.62
CA TYR A 62 6.01 -14.24 22.02
C TYR A 62 5.11 -13.32 22.82
N LYS A 63 4.61 -12.24 22.20
CA LYS A 63 3.61 -11.38 22.85
C LYS A 63 2.30 -12.12 23.13
N TRP A 64 1.82 -12.94 22.20
CA TRP A 64 0.62 -13.77 22.38
C TRP A 64 0.80 -14.84 23.47
N LYS A 65 1.98 -15.47 23.53
CA LYS A 65 2.35 -16.46 24.54
C LYS A 65 2.61 -15.85 25.94
N GLY A 66 2.71 -14.53 26.04
CA GLY A 66 3.05 -13.83 27.28
C GLY A 66 4.56 -13.84 27.63
N ASP A 67 5.42 -14.28 26.70
CA ASP A 67 6.88 -14.30 26.87
C ASP A 67 7.49 -12.91 26.57
N LEU A 68 7.33 -11.99 27.53
CA LEU A 68 7.74 -10.59 27.39
C LEU A 68 9.26 -10.42 27.28
N GLU A 69 10.04 -11.30 27.90
CA GLU A 69 11.51 -11.29 27.85
C GLU A 69 11.99 -11.54 26.42
N LYS A 70 11.55 -12.63 25.79
CA LYS A 70 11.90 -12.90 24.39
C LYS A 70 11.32 -11.86 23.44
N TRP A 71 10.13 -11.34 23.72
CA TRP A 71 9.54 -10.27 22.92
C TRP A 71 10.39 -8.99 22.90
N LYS A 72 10.94 -8.57 24.04
CA LYS A 72 11.81 -7.40 24.16
C LYS A 72 13.19 -7.65 23.54
N ALA A 73 13.73 -8.86 23.69
CA ALA A 73 15.03 -9.24 23.15
C ALA A 73 15.11 -9.13 21.61
N ILE A 74 14.00 -9.40 20.91
CA ILE A 74 13.97 -9.28 19.44
C ILE A 74 13.85 -7.81 19.03
N LYS A 75 14.93 -7.29 18.43
CA LYS A 75 14.94 -5.96 17.81
C LYS A 75 14.35 -5.99 16.41
N THR A 76 13.42 -5.08 16.13
CA THR A 76 12.88 -4.90 14.78
C THR A 76 13.85 -4.05 13.97
N LYS A 77 14.30 -4.56 12.82
CA LYS A 77 15.11 -3.76 11.88
C LYS A 77 14.27 -2.59 11.36
N LYS A 78 14.76 -1.37 11.57
CA LYS A 78 14.21 -0.18 10.90
C LYS A 78 14.54 -0.30 9.42
N SER A 79 13.53 -0.15 8.57
CA SER A 79 13.77 -0.04 7.13
C SER A 79 14.23 1.39 6.85
N GLY A 80 15.29 1.55 6.04
CA GLY A 80 15.71 2.86 5.56
C GLY A 80 14.63 3.53 4.71
N VAL A 81 14.75 4.85 4.55
CA VAL A 81 13.86 5.61 3.67
C VAL A 81 14.28 5.34 2.22
N ASP A 82 13.37 4.79 1.44
CA ASP A 82 13.54 4.65 0.00
C ASP A 82 13.19 6.01 -0.64
N LEU A 83 14.19 6.69 -1.19
CA LEU A 83 14.05 8.03 -1.80
C LEU A 83 13.80 7.99 -3.31
N LYS A 84 13.73 6.82 -3.93
CA LYS A 84 13.54 6.72 -5.38
C LYS A 84 12.17 7.29 -5.80
N VAL A 85 12.21 8.22 -6.75
CA VAL A 85 11.07 8.81 -7.47
C VAL A 85 11.39 8.70 -8.97
N PRO A 86 10.47 8.18 -9.81
CA PRO A 86 10.70 8.07 -11.25
C PRO A 86 10.59 9.46 -11.92
N SER A 87 11.25 9.65 -13.06
CA SER A 87 11.10 10.86 -13.88
C SER A 87 9.81 10.81 -14.70
N VAL A 88 9.42 11.95 -15.28
CA VAL A 88 8.29 12.05 -16.22
C VAL A 88 8.48 11.10 -17.40
N ASP A 89 9.68 11.06 -18.01
CA ASP A 89 9.97 10.18 -19.15
C ASP A 89 9.89 8.70 -18.77
N GLN A 90 10.33 8.34 -17.56
CA GLN A 90 10.18 6.97 -17.06
C GLN A 90 8.70 6.60 -16.89
N VAL A 91 7.85 7.53 -16.44
CA VAL A 91 6.40 7.28 -16.35
C VAL A 91 5.75 7.18 -17.73
N LYS A 92 6.19 7.96 -18.73
CA LYS A 92 5.74 7.82 -20.14
C LYS A 92 6.11 6.46 -20.73
N GLU A 93 7.34 6.02 -20.50
CA GLU A 93 7.80 4.69 -20.90
C GLU A 93 6.92 3.61 -20.27
N TRP A 94 6.60 3.74 -18.99
CA TRP A 94 5.72 2.82 -18.29
C TRP A 94 4.28 2.84 -18.82
N LEU A 95 3.72 4.02 -19.10
CA LEU A 95 2.40 4.17 -19.74
C LEU A 95 2.36 3.46 -21.11
N THR A 96 3.45 3.54 -21.86
CA THR A 96 3.60 2.85 -23.14
C THR A 96 3.64 1.33 -22.94
N LYS A 97 4.42 0.83 -21.97
CA LYS A 97 4.55 -0.61 -21.69
C LYS A 97 3.27 -1.26 -21.19
N VAL A 98 2.43 -0.54 -20.44
CA VAL A 98 1.16 -1.09 -19.94
C VAL A 98 0.03 -1.03 -20.97
N LYS A 99 0.21 -0.29 -22.07
CA LYS A 99 -0.82 -0.14 -23.11
C LYS A 99 -1.20 -1.49 -23.71
N GLY A 100 -2.50 -1.78 -23.81
CA GLY A 100 -3.06 -3.05 -24.28
C GLY A 100 -3.00 -4.19 -23.27
N THR A 101 -2.38 -4.00 -22.10
CA THR A 101 -2.30 -5.03 -21.07
C THR A 101 -3.53 -4.99 -20.15
N LYS A 102 -3.77 -6.08 -19.40
CA LYS A 102 -4.84 -6.15 -18.39
C LYS A 102 -4.67 -5.15 -17.24
N VAL A 103 -3.51 -4.52 -17.07
CA VAL A 103 -3.23 -3.53 -16.02
C VAL A 103 -3.27 -2.08 -16.53
N GLU A 104 -3.61 -1.84 -17.80
CA GLU A 104 -3.58 -0.48 -18.38
C GLU A 104 -4.46 0.50 -17.59
N LEU A 105 -5.74 0.18 -17.39
CA LEU A 105 -6.68 1.03 -16.66
C LEU A 105 -6.25 1.24 -15.21
N LEU A 106 -5.83 0.17 -14.53
CA LEU A 106 -5.31 0.22 -13.16
C LEU A 106 -4.08 1.13 -13.05
N PHE A 107 -3.20 1.09 -14.04
CA PHE A 107 -2.00 1.90 -14.06
C PHE A 107 -2.33 3.38 -14.34
N LYS A 108 -3.21 3.67 -15.31
CA LYS A 108 -3.74 5.02 -15.56
C LYS A 108 -4.38 5.61 -14.32
N LEU A 109 -5.29 4.86 -13.69
CA LEU A 109 -5.92 5.26 -12.43
C LEU A 109 -4.88 5.56 -11.34
N SER A 110 -3.80 4.78 -11.25
CA SER A 110 -2.73 5.02 -10.26
C SER A 110 -1.97 6.32 -10.53
N VAL A 111 -1.74 6.67 -11.80
CA VAL A 111 -1.07 7.93 -12.23
C VAL A 111 -1.97 9.13 -12.01
N GLU A 112 -3.26 9.01 -12.31
CA GLU A 112 -4.23 10.09 -12.12
C GLU A 112 -4.50 10.37 -10.64
N SER A 113 -4.69 9.32 -9.84
CA SER A 113 -5.17 9.47 -8.47
C SER A 113 -4.07 9.50 -7.40
N GLY A 114 -2.90 8.90 -7.67
CA GLY A 114 -1.87 8.67 -6.66
C GLY A 114 -2.31 7.74 -5.51
N VAL A 115 -3.49 7.11 -5.56
CA VAL A 115 -3.94 6.23 -4.49
C VAL A 115 -3.07 4.98 -4.39
N ARG A 116 -3.13 4.32 -3.23
CA ARG A 116 -2.36 3.10 -3.02
C ARG A 116 -2.83 2.03 -4.01
N PHE A 117 -1.89 1.25 -4.53
CA PHE A 117 -2.19 0.24 -5.55
C PHE A 117 -3.28 -0.76 -5.13
N THR A 118 -3.34 -1.14 -3.85
CA THR A 118 -4.40 -2.03 -3.33
C THR A 118 -5.80 -1.38 -3.37
N GLU A 119 -5.87 -0.07 -3.17
CA GLU A 119 -7.09 0.73 -3.14
C GLU A 119 -7.58 0.98 -4.58
N ALA A 120 -6.67 1.21 -5.53
CA ALA A 120 -6.99 1.27 -6.96
C ALA A 120 -7.56 -0.06 -7.49
N ILE A 121 -6.96 -1.19 -7.11
CA ILE A 121 -7.48 -2.53 -7.44
C ILE A 121 -8.88 -2.74 -6.85
N LYS A 122 -9.07 -2.37 -5.58
CA LYS A 122 -10.37 -2.50 -4.92
C LYS A 122 -11.44 -1.68 -5.66
N LEU A 123 -11.14 -0.42 -5.99
CA LEU A 123 -12.04 0.44 -6.73
C LEU A 123 -12.45 -0.20 -8.06
N LEU A 124 -11.51 -0.68 -8.87
CA LEU A 124 -11.85 -1.30 -10.16
C LEU A 124 -12.64 -2.61 -10.01
N ASN A 125 -12.36 -3.43 -8.99
CA ASN A 125 -13.10 -4.68 -8.77
C ASN A 125 -14.54 -4.48 -8.28
N GLU A 126 -14.76 -3.38 -7.54
CA GLU A 126 -16.05 -3.04 -6.94
C GLU A 126 -16.72 -1.84 -7.62
N TYR A 127 -16.21 -1.44 -8.79
CA TYR A 127 -16.67 -0.25 -9.49
C TYR A 127 -18.16 -0.32 -9.80
N SER A 128 -18.87 0.75 -9.44
CA SER A 128 -20.26 1.04 -9.79
C SER A 128 -20.36 2.50 -10.20
N ALA A 129 -21.02 2.78 -11.32
CA ALA A 129 -21.21 4.13 -11.84
C ALA A 129 -21.98 5.05 -10.85
N GLU A 130 -22.82 4.47 -10.00
CA GLU A 130 -23.57 5.21 -8.97
C GLU A 130 -22.66 5.86 -7.93
N ASN A 131 -21.46 5.31 -7.72
CA ASN A 131 -20.48 5.81 -6.77
C ASN A 131 -19.46 6.76 -7.40
N ASP A 132 -19.59 7.07 -8.70
CA ASP A 132 -18.64 7.89 -9.46
C ASP A 132 -19.30 9.19 -9.92
N ILE A 133 -18.90 10.31 -9.30
CA ILE A 133 -19.46 11.64 -9.59
C ILE A 133 -18.47 12.39 -10.46
N CYS A 134 -18.88 12.76 -11.67
CA CYS A 134 -18.04 13.47 -12.63
C CYS A 134 -18.52 14.91 -12.86
N GLU A 135 -17.62 15.87 -12.66
CA GLU A 135 -17.82 17.30 -12.87
C GLU A 135 -16.65 17.81 -13.74
N ASN A 136 -16.93 18.48 -14.87
CA ASN A 136 -15.91 19.08 -15.76
C ASN A 136 -14.79 18.09 -16.21
N ASN A 137 -15.15 16.85 -16.54
CA ASN A 137 -14.22 15.76 -16.91
C ASN A 137 -13.27 15.32 -15.78
N ILE A 138 -13.58 15.66 -14.54
CA ILE A 138 -12.91 15.15 -13.34
C ILE A 138 -13.93 14.34 -12.56
N CYS A 139 -13.58 13.11 -12.24
CA CYS A 139 -14.43 12.19 -11.53
C CYS A 139 -13.90 11.94 -10.12
N THR A 140 -14.82 11.73 -9.19
CA THR A 140 -14.54 11.39 -7.79
C THR A 140 -15.33 10.14 -7.45
N SER A 141 -14.64 9.00 -7.35
CA SER A 141 -15.25 7.74 -6.95
C SER A 141 -15.24 7.57 -5.43
N THR A 142 -16.37 7.20 -4.84
CA THR A 142 -16.46 6.88 -3.41
C THR A 142 -16.03 5.43 -3.15
N LEU A 143 -15.01 5.22 -2.31
CA LEU A 143 -14.50 3.90 -1.92
C LEU A 143 -14.84 3.52 -0.47
N ASN A 144 -14.96 4.52 0.42
CA ASN A 144 -15.26 4.38 1.85
C ASN A 144 -14.60 3.16 2.53
N TRP A 145 -13.29 2.98 2.31
CA TRP A 145 -12.58 1.79 2.77
C TRP A 145 -11.61 2.09 3.88
N SER A 146 -11.73 1.33 4.98
CA SER A 146 -10.86 1.42 6.15
C SER A 146 -10.10 0.10 6.35
N ARG A 147 -8.78 0.20 6.59
CA ARG A 147 -7.91 -0.95 6.88
C ARG A 147 -6.91 -0.60 7.97
N GLY A 148 -7.24 -0.97 9.21
CA GLY A 148 -6.53 -0.49 10.39
C GLY A 148 -6.66 1.03 10.49
N SER A 149 -5.54 1.73 10.64
CA SER A 149 -5.49 3.19 10.72
C SER A 149 -5.47 3.92 9.36
N LYS A 150 -5.78 3.22 8.27
CA LYS A 150 -5.71 3.76 6.91
C LYS A 150 -7.13 3.84 6.37
N ARG A 151 -7.53 5.04 5.94
CA ARG A 151 -8.83 5.25 5.30
C ARG A 151 -8.64 5.89 3.94
N VAL A 152 -9.40 5.38 2.97
CA VAL A 152 -9.54 5.99 1.65
C VAL A 152 -11.02 6.09 1.35
N PHE A 153 -11.47 7.33 1.20
CA PHE A 153 -12.88 7.64 1.06
C PHE A 153 -13.23 8.04 -0.37
N TYR A 154 -12.38 8.86 -1.01
CA TYR A 154 -12.51 9.24 -2.41
C TYR A 154 -11.27 8.88 -3.22
N VAL A 155 -11.48 8.64 -4.50
CA VAL A 155 -10.44 8.45 -5.51
C VAL A 155 -10.73 9.40 -6.66
N PHE A 156 -9.81 10.34 -6.90
CA PHE A 156 -9.92 11.29 -8.01
C PHE A 156 -9.33 10.69 -9.27
N HIS A 157 -10.00 10.86 -10.41
CA HIS A 157 -9.54 10.36 -11.69
C HIS A 157 -10.15 11.15 -12.85
N THR A 158 -9.69 10.89 -14.06
CA THR A 158 -10.22 11.49 -15.30
C THR A 158 -10.55 10.45 -16.35
N THR A 159 -9.89 9.29 -16.31
CA THR A 159 -10.18 8.18 -17.19
C THR A 159 -11.51 7.53 -16.80
N LYS A 160 -12.42 7.36 -17.77
CA LYS A 160 -13.64 6.58 -17.57
C LYS A 160 -13.31 5.19 -17.04
N LEU A 161 -13.82 4.86 -15.86
CA LEU A 161 -13.59 3.56 -15.24
C LEU A 161 -14.59 2.50 -15.72
N GLU A 162 -14.15 1.26 -15.65
CA GLU A 162 -14.96 0.07 -15.88
C GLU A 162 -14.61 -0.98 -14.83
N ARG A 163 -15.58 -1.85 -14.52
CA ARG A 163 -15.37 -2.92 -13.55
C ARG A 163 -14.40 -3.94 -14.13
N GLN A 164 -13.34 -4.23 -13.38
CA GLN A 164 -12.36 -5.26 -13.75
C GLN A 164 -12.40 -6.42 -12.77
N SER A 165 -11.83 -7.57 -13.15
CA SER A 165 -11.56 -8.67 -12.24
C SER A 165 -10.06 -8.89 -12.20
N ILE A 166 -9.39 -8.23 -11.26
CA ILE A 166 -7.94 -8.26 -11.14
C ILE A 166 -7.50 -8.41 -9.69
N THR A 167 -6.63 -9.39 -9.44
CA THR A 167 -6.04 -9.57 -8.11
C THR A 167 -4.75 -8.79 -7.97
N TYR A 168 -4.41 -8.40 -6.74
CA TYR A 168 -3.14 -7.72 -6.45
C TYR A 168 -1.93 -8.50 -6.93
N ASN A 169 -1.90 -9.81 -6.71
CA ASN A 169 -0.76 -10.64 -7.10
C ASN A 169 -0.65 -10.74 -8.63
N TYR A 170 -1.76 -10.86 -9.34
CA TYR A 170 -1.75 -10.88 -10.81
C TYR A 170 -1.28 -9.56 -11.39
N ALA A 171 -1.82 -8.43 -10.92
CA ALA A 171 -1.39 -7.10 -11.36
C ALA A 171 0.10 -6.86 -11.06
N LYS A 172 0.54 -7.21 -9.85
CA LYS A 172 1.94 -7.08 -9.44
C LYS A 172 2.86 -7.95 -10.30
N LYS A 173 2.43 -9.16 -10.67
CA LYS A 173 3.19 -10.05 -11.55
C LYS A 173 3.40 -9.41 -12.92
N ILE A 174 2.34 -8.93 -13.57
CA ILE A 174 2.43 -8.27 -14.88
C ILE A 174 3.37 -7.07 -14.81
N LEU A 175 3.18 -6.17 -13.83
CA LEU A 175 4.02 -4.99 -13.67
C LEU A 175 5.49 -5.37 -13.42
N HIS A 176 5.75 -6.42 -12.65
CA HIS A 176 7.11 -6.91 -12.41
C HIS A 176 7.78 -7.44 -13.70
N GLU A 177 7.05 -8.18 -14.54
CA GLU A 177 7.55 -8.70 -15.82
C GLU A 177 8.00 -7.57 -16.77
N ILE A 178 7.39 -6.39 -16.66
CA ILE A 178 7.76 -5.19 -17.42
C ILE A 178 8.60 -4.18 -16.62
N ASN A 179 9.18 -4.62 -15.50
CA ASN A 179 10.09 -3.85 -14.62
C ASN A 179 9.49 -2.57 -13.99
N ILE A 180 8.20 -2.61 -13.68
CA ILE A 180 7.46 -1.53 -13.02
C ILE A 180 7.16 -1.92 -11.57
N ASN A 181 7.47 -1.03 -10.62
CA ASN A 181 7.04 -1.18 -9.24
C ASN A 181 5.99 -0.11 -8.89
N PRO A 182 4.71 -0.50 -8.67
CA PRO A 182 3.60 0.44 -8.53
C PRO A 182 3.72 1.37 -7.33
N LYS A 183 4.52 1.02 -6.30
CA LYS A 183 4.76 1.92 -5.15
C LYS A 183 5.41 3.25 -5.57
N TYR A 184 6.16 3.25 -6.68
CA TYR A 184 6.86 4.45 -7.17
C TYR A 184 5.92 5.41 -7.90
N ILE A 185 4.80 4.94 -8.46
CA ILE A 185 3.79 5.81 -9.08
C ILE A 185 3.20 6.75 -8.05
N ARG A 186 2.79 6.23 -6.89
CA ARG A 186 2.33 7.06 -5.78
C ARG A 186 3.35 8.15 -5.41
N LYS A 187 4.63 7.79 -5.25
CA LYS A 187 5.66 8.79 -4.94
C LYS A 187 5.81 9.84 -6.04
N PHE A 188 5.72 9.43 -7.31
CA PHE A 188 5.73 10.34 -8.45
C PHE A 188 4.56 11.31 -8.40
N VAL A 189 3.34 10.82 -8.20
CA VAL A 189 2.14 11.66 -8.11
C VAL A 189 2.28 12.68 -6.97
N ALA A 190 2.65 12.25 -5.75
CA ALA A 190 2.89 13.17 -4.65
C ALA A 190 3.97 14.21 -4.97
N THR A 191 5.10 13.79 -5.53
CA THR A 191 6.20 14.69 -5.87
C THR A 191 5.77 15.73 -6.90
N GLN A 192 5.02 15.31 -7.93
CA GLN A 192 4.52 16.22 -8.95
C GLN A 192 3.47 17.17 -8.41
N MET A 193 2.48 16.70 -7.64
CA MET A 193 1.51 17.59 -7.01
C MET A 193 2.18 18.63 -6.10
N LEU A 194 3.17 18.23 -5.30
CA LEU A 194 3.93 19.16 -4.46
C LEU A 194 4.73 20.16 -5.29
N SER A 195 5.31 19.75 -6.42
CA SER A 195 6.03 20.64 -7.33
C SER A 195 5.12 21.66 -8.04
N LEU A 196 3.81 21.41 -8.06
CA LEU A 196 2.77 22.29 -8.59
C LEU A 196 2.14 23.16 -7.48
N ASP A 197 2.83 23.32 -6.34
CA ASP A 197 2.38 24.08 -5.17
C ASP A 197 1.03 23.63 -4.58
N ILE A 198 0.64 22.36 -4.81
CA ILE A 198 -0.54 21.79 -4.16
C ILE A 198 -0.20 21.52 -2.68
N PRO A 199 -0.99 22.02 -1.72
CA PRO A 199 -0.69 21.87 -0.30
C PRO A 199 -0.56 20.39 0.11
N SER A 200 0.45 20.07 0.92
CA SER A 200 0.76 18.69 1.34
C SER A 200 -0.43 17.96 1.95
N GLN A 201 -1.25 18.63 2.76
CA GLN A 201 -2.47 18.07 3.34
C GLN A 201 -3.50 17.63 2.28
N VAL A 202 -3.56 18.35 1.15
CA VAL A 202 -4.44 18.04 0.02
C VAL A 202 -3.88 16.86 -0.77
N VAL A 203 -2.57 16.83 -1.01
CA VAL A 203 -1.88 15.68 -1.62
C VAL A 203 -2.10 14.42 -0.80
N ASP A 204 -1.90 14.50 0.52
CA ASP A 204 -2.13 13.40 1.44
C ASP A 204 -3.58 12.92 1.39
N PHE A 205 -4.55 13.84 1.33
CA PHE A 205 -5.97 13.51 1.19
C PHE A 205 -6.29 12.80 -0.14
N ILE A 206 -5.84 13.35 -1.27
CA ILE A 206 -6.04 12.77 -2.62
C ILE A 206 -5.45 11.35 -2.67
N GLU A 207 -4.27 11.17 -2.09
CA GLU A 207 -3.61 9.88 -1.99
C GLU A 207 -4.25 8.92 -0.94
N GLY A 208 -5.23 9.36 -0.14
CA GLY A 208 -5.82 8.55 0.92
C GLY A 208 -4.87 8.27 2.10
N ARG A 209 -4.09 9.28 2.53
CA ARG A 209 -3.20 9.28 3.72
C ARG A 209 -3.80 9.95 4.94
N THR A 210 -5.08 10.30 4.91
CA THR A 210 -5.81 10.95 6.00
C THR A 210 -5.72 10.14 7.31
N PRO A 211 -5.15 10.71 8.40
CA PRO A 211 -5.12 10.07 9.72
C PRO A 211 -6.51 9.80 10.32
N ASP A 212 -6.59 8.83 11.24
CA ASP A 212 -7.83 8.43 11.92
C ASP A 212 -8.47 9.54 12.77
N SER A 213 -7.67 10.52 13.22
CA SER A 213 -8.10 11.58 14.15
C SER A 213 -8.77 12.77 13.46
N ILE A 214 -8.95 12.74 12.14
CA ILE A 214 -9.56 13.84 11.40
C ILE A 214 -11.08 13.82 11.63
N LEU A 215 -11.59 14.87 12.27
CA LEU A 215 -13.03 15.10 12.45
C LEU A 215 -13.72 15.21 11.08
N SER A 216 -15.00 14.81 11.01
CA SER A 216 -15.82 14.86 9.79
C SER A 216 -15.84 16.23 9.13
N ARG A 217 -15.84 17.32 9.91
CA ARG A 217 -15.78 18.70 9.40
C ARG A 217 -14.51 18.98 8.59
N HIS A 218 -13.35 18.63 9.15
CA HIS A 218 -12.07 18.77 8.49
C HIS A 218 -11.96 17.87 7.24
N TYR A 219 -12.71 16.77 7.20
CA TYR A 219 -12.76 15.91 6.02
C TYR A 219 -13.51 16.56 4.84
N LEU A 220 -14.65 17.22 5.09
CA LEU A 220 -15.40 17.96 4.08
C LEU A 220 -14.61 19.16 3.55
N ASP A 221 -13.87 19.84 4.43
CA ASP A 221 -12.97 20.93 4.05
C ASP A 221 -11.86 20.41 3.12
N LEU A 222 -11.27 19.25 3.42
CA LEU A 222 -10.26 18.64 2.56
C LEU A 222 -10.82 18.17 1.21
N LEU A 223 -12.05 17.66 1.14
CA LEU A 223 -12.70 17.33 -0.13
C LEU A 223 -12.85 18.59 -1.01
N THR A 224 -13.33 19.68 -0.41
CA THR A 224 -13.49 20.97 -1.10
C THR A 224 -12.15 21.47 -1.63
N LEU A 225 -11.11 21.42 -0.81
CA LEU A 225 -9.75 21.78 -1.23
C LEU A 225 -9.23 20.84 -2.33
N ALA A 226 -9.44 19.54 -2.22
CA ALA A 226 -9.01 18.59 -3.24
C ALA A 226 -9.69 18.86 -4.59
N LYS A 227 -11.01 19.11 -4.61
CA LYS A 227 -11.72 19.54 -5.83
C LYS A 227 -11.16 20.83 -6.43
N LYS A 228 -10.70 21.77 -5.59
CA LYS A 228 -10.06 23.03 -6.03
C LYS A 228 -8.67 22.80 -6.64
N TYR A 229 -7.82 21.98 -6.02
CA TYR A 229 -6.41 21.83 -6.41
C TYR A 229 -6.16 20.70 -7.43
N TYR A 230 -6.93 19.61 -7.40
CA TYR A 230 -6.75 18.48 -8.32
C TYR A 230 -6.79 18.86 -9.82
N PRO A 231 -7.61 19.83 -10.28
CA PRO A 231 -7.55 20.32 -11.66
C PRO A 231 -6.17 20.80 -12.12
N ILE A 232 -5.34 21.35 -11.23
CA ILE A 232 -3.97 21.79 -11.53
C ILE A 232 -3.13 20.58 -11.96
N TYR A 233 -3.22 19.49 -11.20
CA TYR A 233 -2.53 18.24 -11.52
C TYR A 233 -3.07 17.59 -12.80
N VAL A 234 -4.40 17.60 -13.01
CA VAL A 234 -5.02 17.10 -14.24
C VAL A 234 -4.54 17.86 -15.47
N ASN A 235 -4.47 19.19 -15.39
CA ASN A 235 -3.95 20.01 -16.49
C ASN A 235 -2.49 19.67 -16.78
N TRP A 236 -1.68 19.50 -15.74
CA TRP A 236 -0.30 19.07 -15.88
C TRP A 236 -0.19 17.70 -16.57
N ILE A 237 -0.96 16.68 -16.14
CA ILE A 237 -0.99 15.35 -16.79
C ILE A 237 -1.24 15.52 -18.29
N LYS A 238 -2.28 16.25 -18.69
CA LYS A 238 -2.66 16.42 -20.11
C LYS A 238 -1.56 17.06 -20.96
N THR A 239 -0.73 17.90 -20.37
CA THR A 239 0.39 18.57 -21.07
C THR A 239 1.69 17.77 -21.04
N ALA A 240 1.91 17.01 -19.97
CA ALA A 240 3.21 16.45 -19.65
C ALA A 240 3.31 14.94 -19.86
N LEU A 241 2.20 14.19 -19.90
CA LEU A 241 2.13 12.73 -20.05
C LEU A 241 1.32 12.32 -21.29
#